data_AF-A0A086WGA8-F1
#
_entry.id   AF-A0A086WGA8-F1
#
_cell.length_a   1.000
_cell.length_b   1.000
_cell.length_c   1.000
_cell.angle_alpha   90.00
_cell.angle_beta   90.00
_cell.angle_gamma   90.00
#
_symmetry.space_group_name_H-M   'P 1'
#
loop_
_entity.id
_entity.type
_entity.pdbx_description
1 polymer ?
#
loop_
_entity_poly.entity_id
_entity_poly.type
_entity_poly.pdbx_seq_one_letter_code
_entity_poly.pdbx_strand_id
1 'polypeptide(L)'
;MNFTHDKNPGKNYTGLAIVILLHVVVAWAFINGLGTRIVTKVTEAVETKLIEEVKPPPPPETPPPPPPPEMKAPPPPFIPPVEVQVQQPPPPQNAITTATNTPPPTTTLAPPAPPAPPAPPAPARPAGPSRTEAVADFNTCARPEYPRSSQRNEETGTTTLQFLIGVDGRVMESKLQKSSGFRDLDRAAQSALTKCRFKPATVDGQPQQAWTAVQYVWTLE
;
A
#
# COMPACT_ATOMS: atom_id res chain seq x y z
N MET A 1 51.85 -49.82 8.22
CA MET A 1 51.74 -50.18 9.65
C MET A 1 50.26 -50.34 9.94
N ASN A 2 49.87 -51.52 10.42
CA ASN A 2 48.49 -51.97 10.61
C ASN A 2 47.79 -51.19 11.72
N PHE A 3 46.56 -50.71 11.48
CA PHE A 3 45.64 -50.23 12.51
C PHE A 3 44.49 -51.22 12.67
N THR A 4 44.76 -52.36 13.32
CA THR A 4 43.71 -53.19 13.88
C THR A 4 43.15 -52.48 15.12
N HIS A 5 42.02 -51.78 14.94
CA HIS A 5 41.18 -51.39 16.07
C HIS A 5 40.42 -52.63 16.53
N ASP A 6 40.82 -53.19 17.66
CA ASP A 6 40.01 -54.11 18.46
C ASP A 6 38.72 -53.41 18.90
N LYS A 7 37.70 -53.41 18.05
CA LYS A 7 36.33 -53.07 18.44
C LYS A 7 35.77 -54.27 19.18
N ASN A 8 36.04 -54.31 20.48
CA ASN A 8 35.43 -55.25 21.40
C ASN A 8 33.90 -55.03 21.38
N PRO A 9 33.10 -55.92 20.75
CA PRO A 9 31.71 -55.62 20.41
C PRO A 9 30.82 -55.54 21.66
N GLY A 10 31.21 -56.19 22.77
CA GLY A 10 30.46 -56.24 24.02
C GLY A 10 30.24 -54.89 24.71
N LYS A 11 31.14 -53.90 24.52
CA LYS A 11 31.04 -52.59 25.21
C LYS A 11 30.12 -51.59 24.51
N ASN A 12 29.75 -51.85 23.25
CA ASN A 12 28.85 -50.99 22.48
C ASN A 12 27.37 -51.38 22.70
N TYR A 13 27.12 -52.64 23.10
CA TYR A 13 25.77 -53.12 23.41
C TYR A 13 25.24 -52.59 24.74
N THR A 14 26.10 -52.38 25.74
CA THR A 14 25.71 -51.75 27.01
C THR A 14 25.25 -50.30 26.78
N GLY A 15 25.96 -49.53 25.95
CA GLY A 15 25.53 -48.19 25.55
C GLY A 15 24.20 -48.20 24.80
N LEU A 16 24.04 -49.09 23.81
CA LEU A 16 22.79 -49.24 23.06
C LEU A 16 21.61 -49.63 23.96
N ALA A 17 21.82 -50.58 24.90
CA ALA A 17 20.79 -51.03 25.82
C ALA A 17 20.32 -49.91 26.76
N ILE A 18 21.23 -49.07 27.26
CA ILE A 18 20.89 -47.90 28.08
C ILE A 18 20.04 -46.91 27.29
N VAL A 19 20.43 -46.64 26.03
CA VAL A 19 19.69 -45.71 25.17
C VAL A 19 18.28 -46.25 24.88
N ILE A 20 18.16 -47.52 24.53
CA ILE A 20 16.85 -48.16 24.29
C ILE A 20 15.98 -48.08 25.54
N LEU A 21 16.53 -48.41 26.72
CA LEU A 21 15.81 -48.35 27.98
C LEU A 21 15.33 -46.93 28.30
N LEU A 22 16.17 -45.91 28.08
CA LEU A 22 15.80 -44.51 28.25
C LEU A 22 14.65 -44.10 27.33
N HIS A 23 14.66 -44.51 26.06
CA HIS A 23 13.57 -44.21 25.12
C HIS A 23 12.26 -44.89 25.53
N VAL A 24 12.32 -46.14 26.01
CA VAL A 24 11.13 -46.86 26.49
C VAL A 24 10.53 -46.16 27.71
N VAL A 25 11.37 -45.71 28.66
CA VAL A 25 10.91 -44.96 29.84
C VAL A 25 10.27 -43.62 29.43
N VAL A 26 10.88 -42.88 28.51
CA VAL A 26 10.34 -41.61 28.01
C VAL A 26 9.00 -41.83 27.30
N ALA A 27 8.93 -42.81 26.38
CA ALA A 27 7.69 -43.15 25.68
C ALA A 27 6.58 -43.57 26.66
N TRP A 28 6.91 -44.38 27.66
CA TRP A 28 5.98 -44.79 28.71
C TRP A 28 5.47 -43.59 29.53
N ALA A 29 6.35 -42.64 29.89
CA ALA A 29 5.96 -41.42 30.60
C ALA A 29 5.04 -40.50 29.78
N PHE A 30 5.25 -40.41 28.47
CA PHE A 30 4.36 -39.66 27.57
C PHE A 30 2.96 -40.30 27.47
N ILE A 31 2.89 -41.62 27.34
CA ILE A 31 1.63 -42.37 27.28
C ILE A 31 0.85 -42.25 28.60
N ASN A 32 1.55 -42.28 29.74
CA ASN A 32 0.93 -42.25 31.06
C ASN A 32 0.68 -40.85 31.64
N GLY A 33 0.81 -39.77 30.86
CA GLY A 33 0.14 -38.50 31.19
C GLY A 33 1.02 -37.26 31.40
N LEU A 34 2.21 -37.19 30.80
CA LEU A 34 2.92 -35.90 30.72
C LEU A 34 2.29 -34.96 29.65
N GLY A 35 1.69 -35.51 28.59
CA GLY A 35 1.08 -34.73 27.50
C GLY A 35 -0.25 -34.04 27.85
N THR A 36 -1.10 -34.69 28.66
CA THR A 36 -2.44 -34.15 28.99
C THR A 36 -2.41 -33.03 30.02
N ARG A 37 -1.45 -33.06 30.95
CA ARG A 37 -1.27 -32.04 32.01
C ARG A 37 -0.86 -30.66 31.46
N ILE A 38 -0.11 -30.62 30.36
CA ILE A 38 0.36 -29.37 29.75
C ILE A 38 -0.77 -28.70 28.97
N VAL A 39 -1.63 -29.48 28.31
CA VAL A 39 -2.78 -28.96 27.54
C VAL A 39 -3.84 -28.35 28.47
N THR A 40 -4.12 -28.98 29.61
CA THR A 40 -5.12 -28.47 30.56
C THR A 40 -4.74 -27.11 31.14
N LYS A 41 -3.45 -26.87 31.44
CA LYS A 41 -2.98 -25.56 31.95
C LYS A 41 -3.07 -24.41 30.94
N VAL A 42 -3.07 -24.69 29.63
CA VAL A 42 -3.18 -23.67 28.58
C VAL A 42 -4.64 -23.36 28.24
N THR A 43 -5.56 -24.31 28.48
CA THR A 43 -6.98 -24.14 28.15
C THR A 43 -7.69 -23.25 29.19
N GLU A 44 -7.22 -23.25 30.44
CA GLU A 44 -7.80 -22.47 31.55
C GLU A 44 -7.60 -20.94 31.41
N ALA A 45 -6.72 -20.48 30.51
CA ALA A 45 -6.47 -19.06 30.26
C ALA A 45 -7.23 -18.49 29.04
N VAL A 46 -8.07 -19.29 28.37
CA VAL A 46 -8.80 -18.89 27.14
C VAL A 46 -10.33 -18.86 27.36
N GLU A 47 -10.82 -18.99 28.59
CA GLU A 47 -12.23 -18.75 28.93
C GLU A 47 -12.39 -17.40 29.66
N THR A 48 -12.33 -16.28 28.95
CA THR A 48 -13.08 -15.05 29.29
C THR A 48 -12.93 -14.02 28.17
N LYS A 49 -13.55 -14.27 27.01
CA LYS A 49 -14.12 -13.21 26.16
C LYS A 49 -15.06 -13.76 25.09
N LEU A 50 -15.97 -14.65 25.49
CA LEU A 50 -17.20 -14.83 24.73
C LEU A 50 -18.05 -13.60 25.05
N ILE A 51 -18.02 -12.65 24.13
CA ILE A 51 -18.99 -11.56 24.07
C ILE A 51 -20.36 -12.24 24.07
N GLU A 52 -21.07 -12.12 25.19
CA GLU A 52 -22.50 -12.32 25.23
C GLU A 52 -23.09 -11.25 24.31
N GLU A 53 -23.35 -11.64 23.07
CA GLU A 53 -24.09 -10.88 22.08
C GLU A 53 -25.47 -10.60 22.69
N VAL A 54 -25.61 -9.44 23.32
CA VAL A 54 -26.91 -8.87 23.64
C VAL A 54 -27.63 -8.69 22.31
N LYS A 55 -28.47 -9.66 21.96
CA LYS A 55 -29.35 -9.56 20.79
C LYS A 55 -30.10 -8.23 20.90
N PRO A 56 -29.94 -7.28 19.96
CA PRO A 56 -30.71 -6.06 19.98
C PRO A 56 -32.21 -6.43 19.99
N PRO A 57 -33.06 -5.71 20.75
CA PRO A 57 -34.50 -5.92 20.65
C PRO A 57 -34.92 -5.83 19.18
N PRO A 58 -35.89 -6.65 18.73
CA PRO A 58 -36.34 -6.63 17.35
C PRO A 58 -36.71 -5.19 16.97
N PRO A 59 -36.22 -4.68 15.82
CA PRO A 59 -36.60 -3.36 15.34
C PRO A 59 -38.12 -3.24 15.32
N PRO A 60 -38.70 -2.10 15.71
CA PRO A 60 -40.12 -1.84 15.49
C PRO A 60 -40.45 -2.14 14.03
N GLU A 61 -41.51 -2.92 13.79
CA GLU A 61 -41.95 -3.21 12.43
C GLU A 61 -42.19 -1.88 11.70
N THR A 62 -41.32 -1.59 10.73
CA THR A 62 -41.50 -0.42 9.86
C THR A 62 -42.78 -0.64 9.06
N PRO A 63 -43.65 0.39 8.89
CA PRO A 63 -44.80 0.27 8.01
C PRO A 63 -44.34 -0.19 6.62
N PRO A 64 -45.16 -0.97 5.89
CA PRO A 64 -44.77 -1.51 4.60
C PRO A 64 -44.32 -0.38 3.66
N PRO A 65 -43.26 -0.59 2.88
CA PRO A 65 -42.74 0.44 2.00
C PRO A 65 -43.85 0.90 1.03
N PRO A 66 -43.89 2.21 0.70
CA PRO A 66 -44.81 2.69 -0.32
C PRO A 66 -44.57 1.92 -1.63
N PRO A 67 -45.62 1.70 -2.45
CA PRO A 67 -45.46 1.03 -3.73
C PRO A 67 -44.36 1.73 -4.54
N PRO A 68 -43.52 0.96 -5.27
CA PRO A 68 -42.48 1.54 -6.10
C PRO A 68 -43.06 2.64 -6.99
N PRO A 69 -42.42 3.81 -7.08
CA PRO A 69 -42.82 4.81 -8.05
C PRO A 69 -42.84 4.14 -9.43
N GLU A 70 -43.95 4.22 -10.16
CA GLU A 70 -43.95 3.86 -11.57
C GLU A 70 -42.87 4.70 -12.25
N MET A 71 -41.75 4.06 -12.55
CA MET A 71 -40.75 4.61 -13.44
C MET A 71 -41.39 4.67 -14.82
N LYS A 72 -42.12 5.74 -15.12
CA LYS A 72 -42.23 6.18 -16.49
C LYS A 72 -40.80 6.43 -16.94
N ALA A 73 -40.33 5.59 -17.87
CA ALA A 73 -39.06 5.80 -18.52
C ALA A 73 -39.01 7.26 -18.95
N PRO A 74 -37.94 8.00 -18.58
CA PRO A 74 -37.75 9.34 -19.12
C PRO A 74 -37.89 9.26 -20.64
N PRO A 75 -38.68 10.15 -21.27
CA PRO A 75 -38.75 10.15 -22.72
C PRO A 75 -37.32 10.23 -23.27
N PRO A 76 -37.01 9.50 -24.36
CA PRO A 76 -35.67 9.52 -24.93
C PRO A 76 -35.27 10.99 -25.17
N PRO A 77 -34.01 11.36 -24.91
CA PRO A 77 -33.55 12.70 -25.20
C PRO A 77 -33.76 12.99 -26.69
N PHE A 78 -34.72 13.87 -26.98
CA PHE A 78 -34.93 14.38 -28.32
C PHE A 78 -33.80 15.37 -28.59
N ILE A 79 -32.80 14.93 -29.34
CA ILE A 79 -31.80 15.82 -29.92
C ILE A 79 -32.54 16.48 -31.09
N PRO A 80 -32.88 17.78 -31.03
CA PRO A 80 -33.41 18.44 -32.22
C PRO A 80 -32.34 18.29 -33.31
N PRO A 81 -32.71 17.91 -34.55
CA PRO A 81 -31.77 17.99 -35.65
C PRO A 81 -31.23 19.41 -35.64
N VAL A 82 -29.90 19.54 -35.57
CA VAL A 82 -29.26 20.83 -35.80
C VAL A 82 -29.77 21.28 -37.16
N GLU A 83 -30.58 22.33 -37.16
CA GLU A 83 -30.90 23.07 -38.36
C GLU A 83 -29.57 23.67 -38.81
N VAL A 84 -28.87 22.94 -39.67
CA VAL A 84 -27.72 23.46 -40.39
C VAL A 84 -28.28 24.56 -41.28
N GLN A 85 -28.24 25.79 -40.79
CA GLN A 85 -28.29 26.96 -41.65
C GLN A 85 -27.03 26.87 -42.52
N VAL A 86 -27.18 26.26 -43.70
CA VAL A 86 -26.16 26.28 -44.74
C VAL A 86 -26.08 27.72 -45.21
N GLN A 87 -25.22 28.50 -44.57
CA GLN A 87 -24.89 29.82 -45.05
C GLN A 87 -24.11 29.65 -46.35
N GLN A 88 -24.78 29.94 -47.48
CA GLN A 88 -24.15 29.95 -48.79
C GLN A 88 -22.90 30.85 -48.74
N PRO A 89 -21.74 30.38 -49.25
CA PRO A 89 -20.57 31.22 -49.40
C PRO A 89 -20.91 32.45 -50.26
N PRO A 90 -20.57 33.67 -49.84
CA PRO A 90 -20.80 34.86 -50.64
C PRO A 90 -19.98 34.80 -51.94
N PRO A 91 -20.51 35.35 -53.05
CA PRO A 91 -19.79 35.41 -54.33
C PRO A 91 -18.51 36.27 -54.20
N PRO A 92 -17.45 35.96 -54.97
CA PRO A 92 -16.23 36.75 -54.95
C PRO A 92 -16.48 38.12 -55.59
N GLN A 93 -16.47 39.18 -54.78
CA GLN A 93 -16.34 40.55 -55.26
C GLN A 93 -14.89 41.01 -55.11
N ASN A 94 -14.32 41.38 -56.25
CA ASN A 94 -13.00 41.95 -56.42
C ASN A 94 -12.82 43.15 -55.48
N ALA A 95 -11.80 43.06 -54.62
CA ALA A 95 -11.40 44.13 -53.72
C ALA A 95 -10.79 45.29 -54.51
N ILE A 96 -11.52 46.41 -54.59
CA ILE A 96 -10.97 47.71 -54.94
C ILE A 96 -11.15 48.61 -53.72
N THR A 97 -10.01 48.87 -53.07
CA THR A 97 -9.60 50.08 -52.36
C THR A 97 -10.66 50.87 -51.59
N THR A 98 -10.71 50.66 -50.27
CA THR A 98 -11.02 51.74 -49.33
C THR A 98 -9.77 52.04 -48.52
N ALA A 99 -9.06 53.10 -48.94
CA ALA A 99 -7.94 53.66 -48.18
C ALA A 99 -8.51 54.39 -46.96
N THR A 100 -8.29 53.82 -45.78
CA THR A 100 -8.45 54.57 -44.52
C THR A 100 -7.16 55.36 -44.29
N ASN A 101 -7.22 56.67 -44.50
CA ASN A 101 -6.16 57.63 -44.13
C ASN A 101 -6.29 58.03 -42.66
N THR A 102 -6.13 57.08 -41.74
CA THR A 102 -5.83 57.43 -40.33
C THR A 102 -4.34 57.26 -40.11
N PRO A 103 -3.60 58.34 -39.78
CA PRO A 103 -2.24 58.23 -39.31
C PRO A 103 -2.18 57.22 -38.14
N PRO A 104 -1.14 56.38 -38.07
CA PRO A 104 -0.90 55.55 -36.90
C PRO A 104 -0.91 56.44 -35.65
N PRO A 105 -1.46 55.98 -34.50
CA PRO A 105 -1.19 56.65 -33.25
C PRO A 105 0.32 56.72 -33.09
N THR A 106 0.86 57.95 -33.05
CA THR A 106 2.24 58.17 -32.67
C THR A 106 2.44 57.53 -31.31
N THR A 107 3.21 56.45 -31.25
CA THR A 107 3.72 55.91 -30.00
C THR A 107 4.66 56.96 -29.41
N THR A 108 4.10 57.88 -28.63
CA THR A 108 4.91 58.68 -27.71
C THR A 108 5.46 57.71 -26.68
N LEU A 109 6.76 57.45 -26.74
CA LEU A 109 7.49 56.81 -25.65
C LEU A 109 7.33 57.72 -24.42
N ALA A 110 6.52 57.28 -23.45
CA ALA A 110 6.54 57.87 -22.14
C ALA A 110 7.99 57.80 -21.60
N PRO A 111 8.52 58.87 -20.99
CA PRO A 111 9.82 58.81 -20.33
C PRO A 111 9.84 57.62 -19.36
N PRO A 112 10.96 56.88 -19.25
CA PRO A 112 11.07 55.78 -18.31
C PRO A 112 10.68 56.29 -16.91
N ALA A 113 9.70 55.61 -16.30
CA ALA A 113 9.35 55.89 -14.91
C ALA A 113 10.62 55.74 -14.06
N PRO A 114 10.87 56.66 -13.11
CA PRO A 114 12.00 56.53 -12.21
C PRO A 114 11.96 55.14 -11.53
N PRO A 115 13.11 54.48 -11.35
CA PRO A 115 13.15 53.15 -10.77
C PRO A 115 12.43 53.18 -9.42
N ALA A 116 11.45 52.29 -9.27
CA ALA A 116 10.76 52.12 -8.01
C ALA A 116 11.81 51.84 -6.92
N PRO A 117 11.68 52.46 -5.72
CA PRO A 117 12.59 52.17 -4.63
C PRO A 117 12.58 50.66 -4.33
N PRO A 118 13.74 50.06 -3.97
CA PRO A 118 13.82 48.65 -3.66
C PRO A 118 12.76 48.26 -2.62
N ALA A 119 11.96 47.24 -2.93
CA ALA A 119 11.03 46.69 -1.96
C ALA A 119 11.82 46.29 -0.68
N PRO A 120 11.29 46.57 0.51
CA PRO A 120 11.91 46.12 1.76
C PRO A 120 12.14 44.60 1.70
N PRO A 121 13.26 44.09 2.24
CA PRO A 121 13.49 42.66 2.32
C PRO A 121 12.32 41.99 3.05
N ALA A 122 11.71 40.99 2.42
CA ALA A 122 10.69 40.18 3.08
C ALA A 122 11.29 39.57 4.35
N PRO A 123 10.57 39.55 5.48
CA PRO A 123 11.06 38.93 6.70
C PRO A 123 11.42 37.47 6.43
N ALA A 124 12.60 37.06 6.88
CA ALA A 124 13.06 35.68 6.74
C ALA A 124 12.02 34.76 7.39
N ARG A 125 11.41 33.89 6.58
CA ARG A 125 10.51 32.85 7.09
C ARG A 125 11.35 31.99 8.05
N PRO A 126 10.89 31.74 9.30
CA PRO A 126 11.62 30.86 10.20
C PRO A 126 11.88 29.54 9.48
N ALA A 127 13.14 29.10 9.49
CA ALA A 127 13.50 27.80 8.95
C ALA A 127 12.63 26.75 9.66
N GLY A 128 11.74 26.11 8.92
CA GLY A 128 10.96 25.00 9.45
C GLY A 128 11.90 23.88 9.93
N PRO A 129 11.42 22.99 10.81
CA PRO A 129 12.24 21.91 11.34
C PRO A 129 12.81 21.05 10.20
N SER A 130 14.06 20.61 10.36
CA SER A 130 14.73 19.79 9.34
C SER A 130 14.17 18.38 9.39
N ARG A 131 13.37 18.02 8.38
CA ARG A 131 12.69 16.72 8.28
C ARG A 131 13.35 15.84 7.23
N THR A 132 13.75 14.64 7.62
CA THR A 132 14.18 13.59 6.70
C THR A 132 13.07 12.54 6.61
N GLU A 133 12.66 12.17 5.40
CA GLU A 133 11.63 11.13 5.21
C GLU A 133 12.17 9.73 5.50
N ALA A 134 11.26 8.81 5.83
CA ALA A 134 11.63 7.42 6.03
C ALA A 134 11.92 6.75 4.68
N VAL A 135 13.08 6.12 4.56
CA VAL A 135 13.55 5.47 3.33
C VAL A 135 13.59 3.95 3.53
N ALA A 136 13.08 3.21 2.56
CA ALA A 136 13.13 1.75 2.56
C ALA A 136 14.56 1.25 2.38
N ASP A 137 14.99 0.34 3.25
CA ASP A 137 16.24 -0.41 3.07
C ASP A 137 15.93 -1.82 2.60
N PHE A 138 15.86 -2.00 1.28
CA PHE A 138 15.55 -3.30 0.67
C PHE A 138 16.66 -4.35 0.83
N ASN A 139 17.83 -4.00 1.37
CA ASN A 139 18.87 -5.00 1.68
C ASN A 139 18.54 -5.80 2.95
N THR A 140 17.58 -5.32 3.74
CA THR A 140 17.19 -5.94 5.02
C THR A 140 16.10 -6.99 4.88
N CYS A 141 15.60 -7.22 3.66
CA CYS A 141 14.52 -8.16 3.36
C CYS A 141 14.67 -8.80 1.99
N ALA A 142 13.99 -9.92 1.80
CA ALA A 142 13.84 -10.53 0.49
C ALA A 142 12.92 -9.67 -0.40
N ARG A 143 13.21 -9.62 -1.69
CA ARG A 143 12.31 -9.04 -2.68
C ARG A 143 10.98 -9.81 -2.70
N PRO A 144 9.84 -9.13 -2.95
CA PRO A 144 8.56 -9.81 -3.16
C PRO A 144 8.67 -10.91 -4.22
N GLU A 145 8.30 -12.13 -3.86
CA GLU A 145 8.25 -13.26 -4.79
C GLU A 145 7.06 -13.10 -5.74
N TYR A 146 7.26 -13.43 -7.02
CA TYR A 146 6.20 -13.41 -8.02
C TYR A 146 5.21 -14.56 -7.78
N PRO A 147 3.91 -14.28 -7.52
CA PRO A 147 2.90 -15.32 -7.39
C PRO A 147 2.83 -16.21 -8.63
N ARG A 148 2.82 -17.53 -8.44
CA ARG A 148 2.75 -18.49 -9.55
C ARG A 148 1.48 -18.35 -10.40
N SER A 149 0.35 -17.90 -9.82
CA SER A 149 -0.87 -17.57 -10.54
C SER A 149 -0.64 -16.42 -11.52
N SER A 150 -0.18 -15.27 -11.00
CA SER A 150 0.12 -14.07 -11.78
C SER A 150 1.20 -14.29 -12.82
N GLN A 151 2.22 -15.11 -12.54
CA GLN A 151 3.25 -15.45 -13.51
C GLN A 151 2.70 -16.23 -14.70
N ARG A 152 1.82 -17.22 -14.46
CA ARG A 152 1.18 -17.99 -15.55
C ARG A 152 0.19 -17.16 -16.37
N ASN A 153 -0.40 -16.16 -15.75
CA ASN A 153 -1.36 -15.24 -16.38
C ASN A 153 -0.67 -14.01 -17.00
N GLU A 154 0.66 -13.93 -16.93
CA GLU A 154 1.47 -12.81 -17.42
C GLU A 154 1.05 -11.44 -16.84
N GLU A 155 0.52 -11.45 -15.61
CA GLU A 155 -0.01 -10.27 -14.94
C GLU A 155 1.13 -9.37 -14.46
N THR A 156 1.30 -8.19 -15.04
CA THR A 156 2.31 -7.19 -14.65
C THR A 156 1.64 -5.93 -14.08
N GLY A 157 2.40 -5.07 -13.41
CA GLY A 157 1.83 -3.84 -12.87
C GLY A 157 2.70 -3.17 -11.83
N THR A 158 2.13 -2.20 -11.13
CA THR A 158 2.83 -1.45 -10.09
C THR A 158 1.97 -1.37 -8.83
N THR A 159 2.49 -1.90 -7.72
CA THR A 159 1.87 -1.77 -6.41
C THR A 159 2.51 -0.60 -5.66
N THR A 160 1.71 0.35 -5.17
CA THR A 160 2.18 1.40 -4.25
C THR A 160 1.58 1.16 -2.87
N LEU A 161 2.45 1.00 -1.89
CA LEU A 161 2.10 0.74 -0.48
C LEU A 161 2.55 1.91 0.37
N GLN A 162 1.72 2.27 1.34
CA GLN A 162 2.06 3.20 2.41
C GLN A 162 2.42 2.39 3.66
N PHE A 163 3.57 2.70 4.26
CA PHE A 163 4.04 2.08 5.48
C PHE A 163 4.22 3.12 6.57
N LEU A 164 3.70 2.82 7.76
CA LEU A 164 3.96 3.60 8.96
C LEU A 164 5.22 3.05 9.60
N ILE A 165 6.31 3.82 9.53
CA ILE A 165 7.61 3.42 10.05
C ILE A 165 7.74 3.92 11.48
N GLY A 166 8.01 3.02 12.41
CA GLY A 166 8.29 3.34 13.81
C GLY A 166 9.67 3.95 14.01
N VAL A 167 9.93 4.48 15.21
CA VAL A 167 11.23 5.07 15.57
C VAL A 167 12.38 4.05 15.55
N ASP A 168 12.06 2.75 15.64
CA ASP A 168 12.99 1.62 15.55
C ASP A 168 13.23 1.15 14.10
N GLY A 169 12.62 1.81 13.12
CA GLY A 169 12.71 1.44 11.71
C GLY A 169 11.89 0.22 11.32
N ARG A 170 10.99 -0.27 12.19
CA ARG A 170 10.04 -1.35 11.83
C ARG A 170 8.75 -0.79 11.25
N VAL A 171 8.12 -1.57 10.39
CA VAL A 171 6.78 -1.28 9.88
C VAL A 171 5.75 -1.57 10.98
N MET A 172 4.98 -0.55 11.35
CA MET A 172 3.90 -0.66 12.33
C MET A 172 2.54 -0.88 11.67
N GLU A 173 2.31 -0.24 10.52
CA GLU A 173 1.07 -0.33 9.75
C GLU A 173 1.38 -0.33 8.26
N SER A 174 0.55 -0.99 7.46
CA SER A 174 0.66 -1.00 6.00
C SER A 174 -0.70 -0.77 5.35
N LYS A 175 -0.72 0.06 4.30
CA LYS A 175 -1.92 0.39 3.53
C LYS A 175 -1.63 0.30 2.04
N LEU A 176 -2.57 -0.25 1.28
CA LEU A 176 -2.50 -0.20 -0.18
C LEU A 176 -2.93 1.20 -0.63
N GLN A 177 -2.01 1.93 -1.25
CA GLN A 177 -2.29 3.26 -1.81
C GLN A 177 -2.69 3.15 -3.28
N LYS A 178 -2.00 2.32 -4.06
CA LYS A 178 -2.32 2.04 -5.47
C LYS A 178 -2.16 0.55 -5.75
N SER A 179 -3.21 -0.06 -6.28
CA SER A 179 -3.18 -1.46 -6.73
C SER A 179 -2.41 -1.58 -8.05
N SER A 180 -1.74 -2.72 -8.23
CA SER A 180 -1.19 -3.14 -9.52
C SER A 180 -2.26 -3.52 -10.55
N GLY A 181 -3.52 -3.65 -10.13
CA GLY A 181 -4.60 -4.26 -10.91
C GLY A 181 -4.85 -5.72 -10.54
N PHE A 182 -3.91 -6.35 -9.83
CA PHE A 182 -3.97 -7.78 -9.47
C PHE A 182 -3.76 -7.99 -7.97
N ARG A 183 -4.76 -8.58 -7.32
CA ARG A 183 -4.78 -8.75 -5.86
C ARG A 183 -3.63 -9.61 -5.34
N ASP A 184 -3.22 -10.62 -6.11
CA ASP A 184 -2.14 -11.53 -5.72
C ASP A 184 -0.79 -10.80 -5.70
N LEU A 185 -0.52 -9.96 -6.71
CA LEU A 185 0.66 -9.09 -6.75
C LEU A 185 0.68 -8.10 -5.57
N ASP A 186 -0.46 -7.46 -5.29
CA ASP A 186 -0.53 -6.49 -4.19
C ASP A 186 -0.28 -7.15 -2.82
N ARG A 187 -0.85 -8.34 -2.60
CA ARG A 187 -0.64 -9.12 -1.36
C ARG A 187 0.79 -9.61 -1.24
N ALA A 188 1.40 -10.04 -2.33
CA ALA A 188 2.81 -10.46 -2.35
C ALA A 188 3.73 -9.29 -1.97
N ALA A 189 3.52 -8.12 -2.56
CA ALA A 189 4.26 -6.91 -2.22
C ALA A 189 4.05 -6.54 -0.74
N GLN A 190 2.82 -6.49 -0.26
CA GLN A 190 2.51 -6.11 1.12
C GLN A 190 3.16 -7.07 2.13
N SER A 191 3.03 -8.39 1.93
CA SER A 191 3.53 -9.41 2.86
C SER A 191 5.06 -9.53 2.88
N ALA A 192 5.74 -9.22 1.78
CA ALA A 192 7.20 -9.19 1.73
C ALA A 192 7.76 -7.88 2.31
N LEU A 193 7.21 -6.73 1.89
CA LEU A 193 7.75 -5.43 2.25
C LEU A 193 7.50 -5.03 3.71
N THR A 194 6.45 -5.55 4.34
CA THR A 194 6.21 -5.39 5.80
C THR A 194 7.32 -5.98 6.66
N LYS A 195 8.10 -6.94 6.13
CA LYS A 195 9.20 -7.58 6.86
C LYS A 195 10.50 -6.79 6.78
N CYS A 196 10.58 -5.81 5.86
CA CYS A 196 11.75 -4.95 5.69
C CYS A 196 11.99 -4.06 6.90
N ARG A 197 13.24 -3.63 7.06
CA ARG A 197 13.61 -2.50 7.92
C ARG A 197 13.71 -1.25 7.06
N PHE A 198 13.34 -0.14 7.68
CA PHE A 198 13.34 1.18 7.09
C PHE A 198 14.22 2.07 7.95
N LYS A 199 14.84 3.06 7.32
CA LYS A 199 15.43 4.16 8.08
C LYS A 199 14.28 5.04 8.58
N PRO A 200 14.13 5.26 9.89
CA PRO A 200 13.05 6.08 10.42
C PRO A 200 13.18 7.51 9.91
N ALA A 201 12.05 8.20 9.79
CA ALA A 201 12.07 9.64 9.55
C ALA A 201 12.69 10.34 10.76
N THR A 202 13.38 11.45 10.54
CA THR A 202 13.92 12.27 11.62
C THR A 202 13.39 13.69 11.52
N VAL A 203 13.13 14.29 12.69
CA VAL A 203 12.81 15.71 12.84
C VAL A 203 13.84 16.29 13.80
N ASP A 204 14.63 17.24 13.31
CA ASP A 204 15.73 17.86 14.07
C ASP A 204 16.71 16.81 14.66
N GLY A 205 16.96 15.75 13.89
CA GLY A 205 17.86 14.65 14.26
C GLY A 205 17.26 13.58 15.17
N GLN A 206 16.02 13.76 15.65
CA GLN A 206 15.32 12.78 16.48
C GLN A 206 14.43 11.86 15.63
N PRO A 207 14.51 10.53 15.78
CA PRO A 207 13.66 9.61 15.03
C PRO A 207 12.19 9.77 15.44
N GLN A 208 11.31 9.92 14.45
CA GLN A 208 9.88 10.04 14.63
C GLN A 208 9.14 9.04 13.75
N GLN A 209 7.99 8.57 14.24
CA GLN A 209 7.08 7.78 13.45
C GLN A 209 6.55 8.59 12.26
N ALA A 210 6.64 8.03 11.05
CA ALA A 210 6.14 8.69 9.85
C ALA A 210 5.63 7.69 8.80
N TRP A 211 4.66 8.13 8.01
CA TRP A 211 4.24 7.43 6.81
C TRP A 211 5.26 7.63 5.69
N THR A 212 5.55 6.58 4.94
CA THR A 212 6.33 6.61 3.71
C THR A 212 5.66 5.77 2.63
N ALA A 213 5.76 6.20 1.38
CA ALA A 213 5.23 5.47 0.24
C ALA A 213 6.35 4.68 -0.44
N VAL A 214 6.07 3.41 -0.73
CA VAL A 214 6.97 2.51 -1.44
C VAL A 214 6.26 1.99 -2.68
N GLN A 215 6.93 2.11 -3.82
CA GLN A 215 6.47 1.59 -5.09
C GLN A 215 7.26 0.35 -5.47
N TYR A 216 6.55 -0.71 -5.84
CA TYR A 216 7.13 -1.94 -6.36
C TYR A 216 6.58 -2.22 -7.77
N VAL A 217 7.49 -2.44 -8.71
CA VAL A 217 7.15 -2.70 -10.12
C VAL A 217 7.29 -4.19 -10.38
N TRP A 218 6.22 -4.80 -10.88
CA TRP A 218 6.16 -6.19 -11.29
C TRP A 218 6.45 -6.29 -12.79
N THR A 219 7.56 -6.91 -13.13
CA THR A 219 7.98 -7.19 -14.51
C THR A 219 8.25 -8.69 -14.66
N LEU A 220 7.90 -9.25 -15.81
CA LEU A 220 8.31 -10.59 -16.22
C LEU A 220 9.68 -10.48 -16.87
N GLU A 221 10.59 -11.41 -16.53
CA GLU A 221 11.88 -11.56 -17.23
C GLU A 221 11.72 -12.36 -18.53
#